data_AF-A0A534B1Y4-F1
#
_entry.id   AF-A0A534B1Y4-F1
#
_cell.length_a   1.000
_cell.length_b   1.000
_cell.length_c   1.000
_cell.angle_alpha   90.00
_cell.angle_beta   90.00
_cell.angle_gamma   90.00
#
_symmetry.space_group_name_H-M   'P 1'
#
loop_
_entity.id
_entity.type
_entity.pdbx_description
1 polymer ?
#
loop_
_entity_poly.entity_id
_entity_poly.type
_entity_poly.pdbx_seq_one_letter_code
_entity_poly.pdbx_strand_id
1 'polypeptide(L)'
;MALKFARGAHAALARPPASNHNNRRSQGVSMVSLLSLWLPILVSAVIVFLASSVIHMAPLWHKNDFPKAPREAELLAALRPLAIPPGDYFIPRASGMQEMRSPEFKEKMKQGPVAVITVMPNGPIAMNRSLAQWFVFLILVGVFAAYIASRTLPAGTYYMRVFQIVSRVGSTG
;
A
#
# COMPACT_ATOMS: atom_id res chain seq x y z
N MET A 1 79.37 41.56 40.97
CA MET A 1 78.64 41.60 39.69
C MET A 1 78.27 40.17 39.29
N ALA A 2 76.98 39.97 39.04
CA ALA A 2 76.22 38.75 38.71
C ALA A 2 76.85 37.81 37.66
N LEU A 3 76.45 36.54 37.45
CA LEU A 3 75.80 35.48 38.23
C LEU A 3 75.77 34.25 37.28
N LYS A 4 76.14 33.05 37.77
CA LYS A 4 75.68 31.66 37.45
C LYS A 4 75.62 31.19 35.96
N PHE A 5 76.41 30.22 35.49
CA PHE A 5 76.38 28.75 35.71
C PHE A 5 75.06 28.00 35.42
N ALA A 6 75.09 27.13 34.38
CA ALA A 6 74.48 25.78 34.21
C ALA A 6 74.16 25.56 32.70
N ARG A 7 74.94 24.83 31.89
CA ARG A 7 75.19 23.38 31.78
C ARG A 7 73.94 22.53 31.45
N GLY A 8 73.80 22.20 30.16
CA GLY A 8 73.44 20.87 29.62
C GLY A 8 71.97 20.40 29.70
N ALA A 9 71.33 20.29 28.54
CA ALA A 9 70.38 19.19 28.25
C ALA A 9 70.22 19.03 26.73
N HIS A 10 70.59 17.84 26.24
CA HIS A 10 70.36 17.41 24.86
C HIS A 10 68.86 17.30 24.60
N ALA A 11 68.38 17.93 23.54
CA ALA A 11 67.03 17.76 23.02
C ALA A 11 66.88 16.35 22.44
N ALA A 12 66.46 15.40 23.28
CA ALA A 12 65.97 14.11 22.83
C ALA A 12 64.58 14.30 22.21
N LEU A 13 64.52 14.21 20.88
CA LEU A 13 63.27 14.08 20.11
C LEU A 13 62.54 12.81 20.58
N ALA A 14 61.62 12.97 21.52
CA ALA A 14 60.70 11.92 21.91
C ALA A 14 59.79 11.61 20.70
N ARG A 15 60.08 10.51 20.01
CA ARG A 15 59.21 9.92 18.99
C ARG A 15 57.83 9.68 19.62
N PRO A 16 56.73 10.22 19.08
CA PRO A 16 55.41 9.92 19.62
C PRO A 16 55.18 8.40 19.59
N PRO A 17 54.51 7.82 20.61
CA PRO A 17 54.19 6.41 20.59
C PRO A 17 53.39 6.10 19.32
N ALA A 18 53.84 5.10 18.57
CA ALA A 18 53.11 4.63 17.40
C ALA A 18 51.67 4.31 17.83
N SER A 19 50.70 5.05 17.27
CA SER A 19 49.29 4.78 17.46
C SER A 19 49.02 3.36 17.00
N ASN A 20 48.74 2.48 17.96
CA ASN A 20 48.47 1.08 17.72
C ASN A 20 47.14 0.96 16.97
N HIS A 21 47.16 1.05 15.64
CA HIS A 21 45.99 1.00 14.76
C HIS A 21 45.34 -0.39 14.66
N ASN A 22 45.77 -1.34 15.49
CA ASN A 22 45.36 -2.75 15.42
C ASN A 22 44.02 -3.05 16.11
N ASN A 23 43.25 -2.04 16.53
CA ASN A 23 41.89 -2.24 17.04
C ASN A 23 40.79 -1.87 16.03
N ARG A 24 41.05 -1.98 14.72
CA ARG A 24 39.99 -2.14 13.72
C ARG A 24 39.65 -3.63 13.54
N ARG A 25 39.48 -4.37 14.64
CA ARG A 25 38.85 -5.70 14.57
C ARG A 25 37.39 -5.46 14.23
N SER A 26 37.06 -5.66 12.97
CA SER A 26 35.73 -6.06 12.48
C SER A 26 34.57 -5.67 13.39
N GLN A 27 34.22 -4.38 13.40
CA GLN A 27 32.84 -4.00 13.69
C GLN A 27 32.04 -4.49 12.47
N GLY A 28 31.82 -5.80 12.40
CA GLY A 28 30.90 -6.37 11.45
C GLY A 28 29.59 -5.65 11.67
N VAL A 29 29.21 -4.79 10.72
CA VAL A 29 27.88 -4.19 10.71
C VAL A 29 26.93 -5.37 10.79
N SER A 30 26.34 -5.58 11.97
CA SER A 30 25.37 -6.65 12.14
C SER A 30 24.22 -6.29 11.21
N MET A 31 24.13 -6.98 10.08
CA MET A 31 23.05 -6.77 9.13
C MET A 31 21.84 -7.49 9.70
N VAL A 32 20.72 -6.78 9.86
CA VAL A 32 19.49 -7.40 10.36
C VAL A 32 19.03 -8.44 9.35
N SER A 33 18.96 -9.70 9.78
CA SER A 33 18.47 -10.79 8.92
C SER A 33 17.01 -10.55 8.59
N LEU A 34 16.62 -10.67 7.31
CA LEU A 34 15.22 -10.54 6.88
C LEU A 34 14.30 -11.49 7.64
N LEU A 35 14.81 -12.69 7.95
CA LEU A 35 14.06 -13.67 8.73
C LEU A 35 13.76 -13.18 10.14
N SER A 36 14.56 -12.29 10.73
CA SER A 36 14.28 -11.72 12.06
C SER A 36 13.12 -10.72 12.06
N LEU A 37 12.71 -10.23 10.89
CA LEU A 37 11.62 -9.26 10.73
C LEU A 37 10.27 -9.93 10.43
N TRP A 38 10.18 -11.26 10.45
CA TRP A 38 8.95 -12.00 10.16
C TRP A 38 7.80 -11.60 11.10
N LEU A 39 8.07 -11.47 12.40
CA LEU A 39 7.08 -11.11 13.40
C LEU A 39 6.55 -9.67 13.19
N PRO A 40 7.41 -8.63 13.08
CA PRO A 40 6.90 -7.28 12.81
C PRO A 40 6.16 -7.19 11.47
N ILE A 41 6.59 -7.91 10.42
CA ILE A 41 5.86 -7.96 9.13
C ILE A 41 4.45 -8.50 9.32
N LEU A 42 4.29 -9.65 9.99
CA LEU A 42 2.97 -10.26 10.20
C LEU A 42 2.08 -9.39 11.10
N VAL A 43 2.63 -8.83 12.18
CA VAL A 43 1.88 -7.96 13.09
C VAL A 43 1.40 -6.71 12.35
N SER A 44 2.26 -6.06 11.56
CA SER A 44 1.87 -4.93 10.73
C SER A 44 0.80 -5.31 9.70
N ALA A 45 0.95 -6.45 9.02
CA ALA A 45 -0.04 -6.93 8.05
C ALA A 45 -1.42 -7.15 8.69
N VAL A 46 -1.48 -7.75 9.89
CA VAL A 46 -2.73 -7.95 10.63
C VAL A 46 -3.36 -6.61 11.04
N ILE A 47 -2.58 -5.68 11.58
CA ILE A 47 -3.10 -4.37 12.01
C ILE A 47 -3.66 -3.59 10.80
N VAL A 48 -2.91 -3.52 9.70
CA VAL A 48 -3.35 -2.83 8.48
C VAL A 48 -4.58 -3.52 7.87
N PHE A 49 -4.61 -4.85 7.87
CA PHE A 49 -5.77 -5.62 7.38
C PHE A 49 -7.03 -5.30 8.18
N LEU A 50 -6.95 -5.28 9.51
CA LEU A 50 -8.08 -4.95 10.38
C LEU A 50 -8.53 -3.50 10.21
N ALA A 51 -7.60 -2.54 10.24
CA ALA A 51 -7.92 -1.13 10.05
C ALA A 51 -8.57 -0.88 8.66
N SER A 52 -7.99 -1.45 7.61
CA SER A 52 -8.53 -1.39 6.25
C SER A 52 -9.91 -2.03 6.15
N SER A 53 -10.14 -3.15 6.83
CA SER A 53 -11.43 -3.84 6.83
C SER A 53 -12.51 -2.99 7.49
N VAL A 54 -12.20 -2.37 8.64
CA VAL A 54 -13.14 -1.44 9.30
C VAL A 54 -13.46 -0.26 8.39
N ILE A 55 -12.45 0.35 7.77
CA ILE A 55 -12.63 1.49 6.86
C ILE A 55 -13.49 1.14 5.65
N HIS A 56 -13.25 -0.01 5.00
CA HIS A 56 -13.98 -0.40 3.79
C HIS A 56 -15.37 -0.97 4.07
N MET A 57 -15.58 -1.60 5.22
CA MET A 57 -16.89 -2.17 5.59
C MET A 57 -17.77 -1.16 6.31
N ALA A 58 -17.20 -0.12 6.91
CA ALA A 58 -17.99 0.96 7.48
C ALA A 58 -18.60 1.78 6.33
N PRO A 59 -19.92 2.04 6.34
CA PRO A 59 -20.61 2.75 5.26
C PRO A 59 -20.41 4.27 5.38
N LEU A 60 -19.17 4.72 5.59
CA LEU A 60 -18.85 6.10 5.93
C LEU A 60 -19.09 7.06 4.76
N TRP A 61 -19.03 6.57 3.52
CA TRP A 61 -19.03 7.43 2.31
C TRP A 61 -19.99 7.01 1.19
N HIS A 62 -20.37 5.73 1.07
CA HIS A 62 -21.18 5.23 -0.06
C HIS A 62 -22.57 4.69 0.33
N LYS A 63 -23.04 4.95 1.56
CA LYS A 63 -24.28 4.34 2.10
C LYS A 63 -25.52 4.62 1.23
N ASN A 64 -25.56 5.77 0.57
CA ASN A 64 -26.73 6.24 -0.18
C ASN A 64 -26.53 6.18 -1.69
N ASP A 65 -25.42 5.63 -2.18
CA ASP A 65 -25.09 5.61 -3.61
C ASP A 65 -26.00 4.65 -4.39
N PHE A 66 -26.49 3.61 -3.70
CA PHE A 66 -27.37 2.58 -4.24
C PHE A 66 -28.65 2.49 -3.42
N PRO A 67 -29.57 3.46 -3.57
CA PRO A 67 -30.84 3.42 -2.86
C PRO A 67 -31.66 2.20 -3.30
N LYS A 68 -32.45 1.69 -2.36
CA LYS A 68 -33.39 0.60 -2.63
C LYS A 68 -34.43 1.05 -3.66
N ALA A 69 -34.68 0.22 -4.68
CA ALA A 69 -35.74 0.49 -5.65
C ALA A 69 -37.13 0.51 -4.96
N PRO A 70 -37.98 1.52 -5.22
CA PRO A 70 -39.28 1.64 -4.53
C PRO A 70 -40.19 0.40 -4.65
N ARG A 71 -40.17 -0.28 -5.80
CA ARG A 71 -40.94 -1.51 -6.08
C ARG A 71 -40.03 -2.68 -6.44
N GLU A 72 -39.00 -2.91 -5.62
CA GLU A 72 -37.96 -3.92 -5.84
C GLU A 72 -38.50 -5.32 -6.18
N ALA A 73 -39.53 -5.80 -5.46
CA ALA A 73 -40.07 -7.14 -5.68
C ALA A 73 -40.63 -7.32 -7.10
N GLU A 74 -41.33 -6.31 -7.61
CA GLU A 74 -41.89 -6.31 -8.96
C GLU A 74 -40.82 -6.12 -10.02
N LEU A 75 -39.84 -5.26 -9.75
CA LEU A 75 -38.67 -5.08 -10.62
C LEU A 75 -37.92 -6.40 -10.80
N LEU A 76 -37.64 -7.11 -9.70
CA LEU A 76 -36.98 -8.41 -9.75
C LEU A 76 -37.85 -9.46 -10.46
N ALA A 77 -39.17 -9.47 -10.25
CA ALA A 77 -40.07 -10.37 -10.94
C ALA A 77 -40.11 -10.12 -12.46
N ALA A 78 -40.03 -8.86 -12.89
CA ALA A 78 -39.99 -8.49 -14.31
C ALA A 78 -38.64 -8.80 -14.97
N LEU A 79 -37.52 -8.65 -14.24
CA LEU A 79 -36.17 -8.85 -14.80
C LEU A 79 -35.75 -10.33 -14.82
N ARG A 80 -36.19 -11.16 -13.88
CA ARG A 80 -35.79 -12.59 -13.80
C ARG A 80 -36.04 -13.38 -15.09
N PRO A 81 -37.22 -13.29 -15.74
CA PRO A 81 -37.49 -14.04 -16.98
C PRO A 81 -36.63 -13.61 -18.16
N LEU A 82 -36.11 -12.38 -18.15
CA LEU A 82 -35.27 -11.85 -19.24
C LEU A 82 -33.89 -12.50 -19.29
N ALA A 83 -33.45 -13.15 -18.19
CA ALA A 83 -32.18 -13.86 -18.09
C ALA A 83 -30.98 -13.07 -18.66
N ILE A 84 -30.93 -11.77 -18.36
CA ILE A 84 -29.90 -10.86 -18.88
C ILE A 84 -28.53 -11.36 -18.40
N PRO A 85 -27.56 -11.66 -19.30
CA PRO A 85 -26.23 -12.10 -18.91
C PRO A 85 -25.48 -11.05 -18.10
N PRO A 86 -24.54 -11.44 -17.21
CA PRO A 86 -23.69 -10.49 -16.51
C PRO A 86 -22.93 -9.56 -17.48
N GLY A 87 -22.90 -8.26 -17.17
CA GLY A 87 -22.31 -7.23 -18.02
C GLY A 87 -22.90 -5.84 -17.78
N ASP A 88 -22.38 -4.86 -18.52
CA ASP A 88 -22.81 -3.46 -18.45
C ASP A 88 -23.66 -3.10 -19.67
N TYR A 89 -24.86 -2.56 -19.41
CA TYR A 89 -25.83 -2.24 -20.43
C TYR A 89 -26.32 -0.81 -20.27
N PHE A 90 -26.43 -0.10 -21.40
CA PHE A 90 -27.17 1.15 -21.49
C PHE A 90 -28.54 0.85 -22.09
N ILE A 91 -29.62 1.40 -21.56
CA ILE A 91 -30.99 1.12 -22.01
C ILE A 91 -31.75 2.43 -22.12
N PRO A 92 -32.40 2.74 -23.27
CA PRO A 92 -32.24 2.10 -24.57
C PRO A 92 -30.87 2.40 -25.21
N ARG A 93 -30.22 1.41 -25.83
CA ARG A 93 -28.95 1.60 -26.56
C ARG A 93 -29.20 1.69 -28.07
N ALA A 94 -28.68 2.73 -28.70
CA ALA A 94 -28.62 2.83 -30.16
C ALA A 94 -27.51 1.92 -30.72
N SER A 95 -27.77 1.30 -31.87
CA SER A 95 -26.82 0.48 -32.62
C SER A 95 -25.67 1.28 -33.27
N GLY A 96 -25.83 2.60 -33.42
CA GLY A 96 -24.80 3.47 -33.98
C GLY A 96 -25.21 4.96 -34.01
N MET A 97 -24.31 5.80 -34.52
CA MET A 97 -24.48 7.26 -34.58
C MET A 97 -25.72 7.71 -35.38
N GLN A 98 -26.10 6.94 -36.40
CA GLN A 98 -27.24 7.24 -37.27
C GLN A 98 -28.57 7.04 -36.52
N GLU A 99 -28.73 5.91 -35.82
CA GLU A 99 -29.93 5.61 -35.04
C GLU A 99 -30.13 6.61 -33.90
N MET A 100 -29.05 7.11 -33.26
CA MET A 100 -29.16 8.14 -32.22
C MET A 100 -29.83 9.44 -32.70
N ARG A 101 -29.73 9.77 -33.99
CA ARG A 101 -30.35 10.97 -34.56
C ARG A 101 -31.79 10.74 -35.00
N SER A 102 -32.20 9.49 -35.12
CA SER A 102 -33.53 9.09 -35.58
C SER A 102 -34.63 9.58 -34.62
N PRO A 103 -35.79 10.00 -35.15
CA PRO A 103 -36.93 10.38 -34.32
C PRO A 103 -37.44 9.21 -33.46
N GLU A 104 -37.34 7.97 -33.95
CA GLU A 104 -37.77 6.77 -33.24
C GLU A 104 -36.94 6.51 -31.98
N PHE A 105 -35.62 6.65 -32.08
CA PHE A 105 -34.75 6.50 -30.92
C PHE A 105 -34.97 7.62 -29.89
N LYS A 106 -35.18 8.85 -30.36
CA LYS A 106 -35.54 9.98 -29.49
C LYS A 106 -36.86 9.71 -28.76
N GLU A 107 -37.84 9.08 -29.42
CA GLU A 107 -39.10 8.73 -28.79
C GLU A 107 -38.95 7.61 -27.76
N LYS A 108 -38.15 6.57 -28.03
CA LYS A 108 -37.79 5.55 -27.03
C LYS A 108 -37.14 6.17 -25.79
N MET A 109 -36.24 7.14 -25.98
CA MET A 109 -35.61 7.86 -24.88
C MET A 109 -36.61 8.69 -24.06
N LYS A 110 -37.63 9.27 -24.70
CA LYS A 110 -38.70 10.00 -23.98
C LYS A 110 -39.64 9.08 -23.21
N GLN A 111 -39.96 7.92 -23.77
CA GLN A 111 -40.79 6.92 -23.10
C GLN A 111 -40.09 6.32 -21.88
N GLY A 112 -38.75 6.18 -21.97
CA GLY A 112 -37.93 5.64 -20.89
C GLY A 112 -38.25 4.17 -20.56
N PRO A 113 -37.69 3.65 -19.45
CA PRO A 113 -36.66 4.26 -18.61
C PRO A 113 -35.31 4.37 -19.34
N VAL A 114 -34.55 5.43 -19.05
CA VAL A 114 -33.15 5.57 -19.49
C VAL A 114 -32.25 5.19 -18.33
N ALA A 115 -31.48 4.12 -18.47
CA ALA A 115 -30.66 3.56 -17.39
C ALA A 115 -29.34 3.00 -17.89
N VAL A 116 -28.34 3.03 -17.01
CA VAL A 116 -27.16 2.17 -17.09
C VAL A 116 -27.33 1.11 -16.01
N ILE A 117 -27.28 -0.16 -16.41
CA ILE A 117 -27.39 -1.30 -15.49
C ILE A 117 -26.15 -2.16 -15.58
N THR A 118 -25.63 -2.54 -14.41
CA THR A 118 -24.60 -3.57 -14.28
C THR A 118 -25.27 -4.82 -13.74
N VAL A 119 -25.26 -5.89 -14.53
CA VAL A 119 -25.77 -7.20 -14.13
C VAL A 119 -24.60 -8.02 -13.59
N MET A 120 -24.70 -8.43 -12.33
CA MET A 120 -23.72 -9.28 -11.68
C MET A 120 -24.13 -10.76 -11.76
N PRO A 121 -23.18 -11.70 -11.64
CA PRO A 121 -23.51 -13.12 -11.52
C PRO A 121 -24.47 -13.39 -10.35
N ASN A 122 -25.39 -14.33 -10.55
CA ASN A 122 -26.32 -14.74 -9.49
C ASN A 122 -25.57 -15.41 -8.33
N GLY A 123 -25.93 -15.02 -7.11
CA GLY A 123 -25.41 -15.63 -5.89
C GLY A 123 -24.90 -14.60 -4.88
N PRO A 124 -24.45 -15.08 -3.70
CA PRO A 124 -23.82 -14.21 -2.72
C PRO A 124 -22.49 -13.66 -3.26
N ILE A 125 -22.21 -12.39 -2.95
CA ILE A 125 -20.92 -11.77 -3.27
C ILE A 125 -19.84 -12.42 -2.41
N ALA A 126 -19.02 -13.26 -3.01
CA ALA A 126 -17.90 -13.91 -2.34
C ALA A 126 -16.68 -12.97 -2.29
N MET A 127 -16.33 -12.49 -1.10
CA MET A 127 -15.15 -11.63 -0.87
C MET A 127 -13.94 -12.37 -0.31
N ASN A 128 -14.08 -13.64 0.06
CA ASN A 128 -13.04 -14.43 0.71
C ASN A 128 -11.72 -14.45 -0.07
N ARG A 129 -11.79 -14.64 -1.40
CA ARG A 129 -10.61 -14.66 -2.26
C ARG A 129 -9.92 -13.30 -2.31
N SER A 130 -10.69 -12.23 -2.47
CA SER A 130 -10.15 -10.86 -2.52
C SER A 130 -9.51 -10.47 -1.19
N LEU A 131 -10.12 -10.85 -0.06
CA LEU A 131 -9.54 -10.62 1.28
C LEU A 131 -8.24 -11.40 1.48
N ALA A 132 -8.19 -12.67 1.06
CA ALA A 132 -6.97 -13.47 1.12
C ALA A 132 -5.85 -12.87 0.25
N GLN A 133 -6.18 -12.46 -0.99
CA GLN A 133 -5.24 -11.79 -1.89
C GLN A 133 -4.74 -10.46 -1.30
N TRP A 134 -5.62 -9.67 -0.68
CA TRP A 134 -5.26 -8.45 0.01
C TRP A 134 -4.30 -8.70 1.18
N PHE A 135 -4.58 -9.70 2.01
CA PHE A 135 -3.70 -10.05 3.13
C PHE A 135 -2.32 -10.52 2.64
N VAL A 136 -2.25 -11.35 1.60
CA VAL A 136 -0.99 -11.78 0.98
C VAL A 136 -0.23 -10.57 0.42
N PHE A 137 -0.93 -9.65 -0.24
CA PHE A 137 -0.33 -8.41 -0.74
C PHE A 137 0.30 -7.58 0.39
N LEU A 138 -0.38 -7.44 1.54
CA LEU A 138 0.18 -6.73 2.71
C LEU A 138 1.47 -7.39 3.22
N ILE A 139 1.53 -8.72 3.27
CA ILE A 139 2.76 -9.45 3.64
C ILE A 139 3.87 -9.17 2.63
N LEU A 140 3.59 -9.24 1.33
CA LEU A 140 4.58 -8.98 0.28
C LEU A 140 5.14 -7.57 0.40
N VAL A 141 4.29 -6.56 0.56
CA VAL A 141 4.71 -5.16 0.79
C VAL A 141 5.58 -5.05 2.04
N GLY A 142 5.21 -5.72 3.14
CA GLY A 142 6.03 -5.76 4.36
C GLY A 142 7.40 -6.40 4.14
N VAL A 143 7.49 -7.48 3.35
CA VAL A 143 8.76 -8.11 2.97
C VAL A 143 9.62 -7.16 2.12
N PHE A 144 9.04 -6.44 1.16
CA PHE A 144 9.79 -5.45 0.37
C PHE A 144 10.33 -4.31 1.25
N ALA A 145 9.52 -3.79 2.17
CA ALA A 145 9.94 -2.76 3.11
C ALA A 145 11.09 -3.27 4.01
N ALA A 146 10.98 -4.50 4.52
CA ALA A 146 12.00 -5.14 5.33
C ALA A 146 13.28 -5.43 4.53
N TYR A 147 13.17 -5.83 3.27
CA TYR A 147 14.31 -6.02 2.38
C TYR A 147 15.07 -4.71 2.17
N ILE A 148 14.37 -3.63 1.82
CA ILE A 148 14.97 -2.30 1.65
C ILE A 148 15.66 -1.87 2.95
N ALA A 149 15.00 -1.99 4.11
CA ALA A 149 15.59 -1.67 5.40
C ALA A 149 16.87 -2.49 5.67
N SER A 150 16.85 -3.80 5.41
CA SER A 150 18.00 -4.68 5.61
C SER A 150 19.21 -4.33 4.75
N ARG A 151 18.99 -3.69 3.58
CA ARG A 151 20.06 -3.30 2.65
C ARG A 151 20.55 -1.87 2.84
N THR A 152 19.81 -1.04 3.59
CA THR A 152 20.09 0.40 3.72
C THR A 152 20.48 0.81 5.15
N LEU A 153 20.26 -0.05 6.16
CA LEU A 153 20.38 0.32 7.56
C LEU A 153 21.25 -0.66 8.37
N PRO A 154 22.24 -0.17 9.12
CA PRO A 154 22.92 -0.95 10.17
C PRO A 154 21.95 -1.42 11.26
N ALA A 155 22.19 -2.59 11.87
CA ALA A 155 21.45 -2.97 13.09
C ALA A 155 21.64 -1.92 14.20
N GLY A 156 20.58 -1.68 14.96
CA GLY A 156 20.57 -0.66 16.02
C GLY A 156 20.28 0.76 15.53
N THR A 157 19.94 0.95 14.25
CA THR A 157 19.51 2.27 13.75
C THR A 157 18.27 2.76 14.50
N TYR A 158 18.33 4.01 14.98
CA TYR A 158 17.19 4.67 15.64
C TYR A 158 15.92 4.66 14.76
N TYR A 159 14.78 4.35 15.38
CA TYR A 159 13.46 4.23 14.73
C TYR A 159 13.16 5.35 13.73
N MET A 160 13.46 6.60 14.07
CA MET A 160 13.18 7.76 13.22
C MET A 160 13.94 7.70 11.87
N ARG A 161 15.17 7.20 11.87
CA ARG A 161 15.97 7.05 10.64
C ARG A 161 15.51 5.85 9.80
N VAL A 162 15.01 4.79 10.45
CA VAL A 162 14.34 3.68 9.75
C VAL A 162 13.07 4.18 9.06
N PHE A 163 12.22 4.90 9.79
CA PHE A 163 10.96 5.46 9.28
C PHE A 163 11.20 6.42 8.12
N GLN A 164 12.18 7.34 8.22
CA GLN A 164 12.50 8.28 7.14
C GLN A 164 12.92 7.61 5.83
N ILE A 165 13.71 6.53 5.90
CA ILE A 165 14.22 5.84 4.72
C ILE A 165 13.14 4.95 4.09
N VAL A 166 12.42 4.17 4.90
CA VAL A 166 11.37 3.27 4.41
C VAL A 166 10.18 4.07 3.87
N SER A 167 9.77 5.15 4.53
CA SER A 167 8.64 5.98 4.08
C SER A 167 8.96 6.82 2.85
N ARG A 168 10.22 7.26 2.66
CA ARG A 168 10.60 8.08 1.49
C ARG A 168 10.72 7.27 0.21
N VAL A 169 11.05 5.97 0.29
CA VAL A 169 11.02 5.08 -0.90
C VAL A 169 9.59 4.89 -1.44
N GLY A 170 8.56 5.16 -0.63
CA GLY A 170 7.16 5.16 -1.08
C GLY A 170 6.71 6.45 -1.79
N SER A 171 7.52 7.53 -1.87
CA SER A 171 7.09 8.83 -2.40
C SER A 171 7.77 9.28 -3.69
N THR A 172 8.50 8.39 -4.37
CA THR A 172 9.07 8.65 -5.70
C THR A 172 8.45 7.72 -6.74
N GLY A 173 7.13 7.80 -6.86
CA GLY A 173 6.32 7.19 -7.92
C GLY A 173 5.24 8.16 -8.33
#